data_AF-A0A5N4D420-F1
#
_entry.id   AF-A0A5N4D420-F1
#
_cell.length_a   1.000
_cell.length_b   1.000
_cell.length_c   1.000
_cell.angle_alpha   90.00
_cell.angle_beta   90.00
_cell.angle_gamma   90.00
#
_symmetry.space_group_name_H-M   'P 1'
#
loop_
_entity.id
_entity.type
_entity.pdbx_description
1 polymer ?
#
loop_
_entity_poly.entity_id
_entity_poly.type
_entity_poly.pdbx_seq_one_letter_code
_entity_poly.pdbx_strand_id
1 'polypeptide(L)'
;MDGSLVIDQITWKFCSHFQVYVELRELVMDEKNQELQWMEEARWLQMEENRGKDGTWGHPHVSYLTFWSLFELQKAFAKGTVLLDLPEKSLAGVVNHLLDRFIIDGQIRRQDREKLLRTLLLKHSRARDIEALGGGEGITEGYPPPGILEKILQNSETTLVLVGRVDFLERPVLGFVRLKDPMQLEPKQEKLGQPAVPVRFLFVLLGPEAPNMDYTQLGRAAATLMSERVSRGG
;
A
#
# COMPACT_ATOMS: atom_id res chain seq x y z
N MET A 1 -20.50 -12.30 6.31
CA MET A 1 -19.67 -12.91 5.25
C MET A 1 -18.42 -13.44 5.93
N ASP A 2 -18.05 -14.69 5.69
CA ASP A 2 -16.90 -15.34 6.33
C ASP A 2 -15.60 -14.70 5.82
N GLY A 3 -14.71 -14.30 6.74
CA GLY A 3 -13.44 -13.62 6.42
C GLY A 3 -12.48 -14.51 5.62
N SER A 4 -12.63 -15.84 5.72
CA SER A 4 -11.90 -16.81 4.88
C SER A 4 -12.26 -16.65 3.39
N LEU A 5 -13.56 -16.51 3.09
CA LEU A 5 -14.09 -16.36 1.74
C LEU A 5 -13.66 -15.05 1.07
N VAL A 6 -13.41 -14.01 1.87
CA VAL A 6 -12.92 -12.71 1.40
C VAL A 6 -11.44 -12.78 1.05
N ILE A 7 -10.62 -13.38 1.91
CA ILE A 7 -9.18 -13.60 1.63
C ILE A 7 -9.03 -14.52 0.42
N ASP A 8 -9.89 -15.53 0.28
CA ASP A 8 -9.95 -16.36 -0.92
C ASP A 8 -10.41 -15.54 -2.14
N GLN A 9 -11.44 -14.70 -2.07
CA GLN A 9 -11.77 -13.86 -3.24
C GLN A 9 -10.67 -12.84 -3.62
N ILE A 10 -9.89 -12.40 -2.64
CA ILE A 10 -8.73 -11.52 -2.82
C ILE A 10 -7.53 -12.30 -3.38
N THR A 11 -7.33 -13.57 -3.06
CA THR A 11 -6.18 -14.33 -3.59
C THR A 11 -6.50 -15.05 -4.90
N TRP A 12 -7.76 -15.44 -5.15
CA TRP A 12 -8.15 -16.32 -6.24
C TRP A 12 -8.50 -15.61 -7.56
N LYS A 13 -8.77 -14.31 -7.56
CA LYS A 13 -8.96 -13.51 -8.79
C LYS A 13 -7.66 -12.86 -9.31
N PHE A 14 -6.54 -13.02 -8.61
CA PHE A 14 -5.31 -12.25 -8.86
C PHE A 14 -4.32 -12.87 -9.86
N CYS A 15 -4.44 -14.17 -10.16
CA CYS A 15 -3.48 -14.82 -11.04
C CYS A 15 -4.11 -15.21 -12.39
N SER A 16 -3.75 -14.46 -13.44
CA SER A 16 -3.26 -15.16 -14.64
C SER A 16 -2.22 -14.44 -15.49
N HIS A 17 -2.03 -13.10 -15.44
CA HIS A 17 -1.13 -12.46 -16.44
C HIS A 17 -0.26 -11.27 -16.02
N PHE A 18 -0.33 -10.73 -14.79
CA PHE A 18 0.41 -9.49 -14.45
C PHE A 18 1.36 -9.66 -13.25
N GLN A 19 2.58 -9.12 -13.38
CA GLN A 19 3.47 -8.87 -12.24
C GLN A 19 2.83 -7.81 -11.34
N VAL A 20 2.77 -8.07 -10.02
CA VAL A 20 2.18 -7.15 -9.04
C VAL A 20 3.31 -6.34 -8.41
N TYR A 21 3.23 -5.02 -8.53
CA TYR A 21 4.04 -4.08 -7.74
C TYR A 21 3.23 -3.70 -6.50
N VAL A 22 3.85 -3.68 -5.32
CA VAL A 22 3.17 -3.24 -4.09
C VAL A 22 3.95 -2.10 -3.47
N GLU A 23 3.25 -1.03 -3.11
CA GLU A 23 3.84 0.14 -2.45
C GLU A 23 3.17 0.34 -1.08
N LEU A 24 3.96 0.42 -0.02
CA LEU A 24 3.52 0.78 1.33
C LEU A 24 3.85 2.24 1.60
N ARG A 25 2.83 3.02 1.97
CA ARG A 25 2.99 4.38 2.47
C ARG A 25 2.47 4.51 3.89
N GLU A 26 3.20 5.29 4.67
CA GLU A 26 2.86 5.60 6.05
C GLU A 26 2.48 7.06 6.21
N LEU A 27 1.50 7.33 7.08
CA LEU A 27 1.19 8.69 7.50
C LEU A 27 2.27 9.16 8.48
N VAL A 28 3.12 10.08 8.04
CA VAL A 28 4.24 10.62 8.83
C VAL A 28 4.17 12.14 8.89
N MET A 29 4.80 12.72 9.92
CA MET A 29 5.00 14.16 10.01
C MET A 29 6.33 14.53 9.33
N ASP A 30 6.30 15.44 8.37
CA ASP A 30 7.51 15.99 7.75
C ASP A 30 8.32 16.75 8.78
N GLU A 31 9.57 16.35 9.02
CA GLU A 31 10.46 17.05 9.95
C GLU A 31 10.72 18.50 9.52
N LYS A 32 10.75 18.79 8.21
CA LYS A 32 11.11 20.12 7.69
C LYS A 32 9.95 21.11 7.76
N ASN A 33 8.77 20.67 7.34
CA ASN A 33 7.60 21.54 7.19
C ASN A 33 6.60 21.39 8.34
N GLN A 34 6.77 20.38 9.20
CA GLN A 34 5.81 20.02 10.26
C GLN A 34 4.40 19.74 9.73
N GLU A 35 4.32 19.26 8.48
CA GLU A 35 3.07 18.89 7.81
C GLU A 35 2.92 17.37 7.75
N LEU A 36 1.71 16.89 7.98
CA LEU A 36 1.40 15.47 7.79
C LEU A 36 1.38 15.15 6.29
N GLN A 37 2.02 14.05 5.92
CA GLN A 37 2.02 13.54 4.55
C GLN A 37 2.08 12.01 4.53
N TRP A 38 1.67 11.42 3.42
CA TRP A 38 1.92 10.02 3.15
C TRP A 38 3.32 9.88 2.58
N MET A 39 4.17 9.06 3.20
CA MET A 39 5.53 8.81 2.76
C MET A 39 5.68 7.35 2.38
N GLU A 40 6.21 7.09 1.19
CA GLU A 40 6.63 5.76 0.77
C GLU A 40 7.72 5.22 1.69
N GLU A 41 7.46 4.05 2.27
CA GLU A 41 8.31 3.45 3.30
C GLU A 41 8.84 2.07 2.90
N ALA A 42 8.08 1.31 2.12
CA ALA A 42 8.53 0.03 1.59
C ALA A 42 7.88 -0.28 0.24
N ARG A 43 8.55 -1.09 -0.58
CA ARG A 43 8.02 -1.57 -1.87
C ARG A 43 8.35 -3.04 -2.10
N TRP A 44 7.50 -3.70 -2.90
CA TRP A 44 7.68 -5.09 -3.29
C TRP A 44 7.67 -5.22 -4.80
N LEU A 45 8.75 -5.81 -5.30
CA LEU A 45 8.80 -6.41 -6.62
C LEU A 45 9.43 -7.78 -6.48
N GLN A 46 8.61 -8.78 -6.18
CA GLN A 46 9.01 -10.12 -5.71
C GLN A 46 9.73 -10.14 -4.35
N MET A 47 10.68 -9.22 -4.14
CA MET A 47 11.40 -9.00 -2.89
C MET A 47 11.01 -7.64 -2.29
N GLU A 48 11.17 -7.52 -0.98
CA GLU A 48 10.92 -6.29 -0.22
C GLU A 48 12.14 -5.38 -0.22
N GLU A 49 11.93 -4.10 -0.43
CA GLU A 49 12.90 -3.04 -0.19
C GLU A 49 12.30 -2.04 0.81
N ASN A 50 13.09 -1.65 1.80
CA ASN A 50 12.67 -0.69 2.83
C ASN A 50 13.44 0.62 2.67
N ARG A 51 12.78 1.73 2.98
CA ARG A 51 13.39 3.04 3.00
C ARG A 51 14.33 3.19 4.21
N GLY A 52 15.55 3.62 3.93
CA GLY A 52 16.55 3.97 4.95
C GLY A 52 16.27 5.34 5.59
N LYS A 53 16.91 5.59 6.73
CA LYS A 53 16.78 6.86 7.47
C LYS A 53 17.24 8.08 6.67
N ASP A 54 18.15 7.89 5.72
CA ASP A 54 18.65 8.92 4.79
C ASP A 54 17.70 9.16 3.59
N GLY A 55 16.63 8.38 3.51
CA GLY A 55 15.63 8.41 2.44
C GLY A 55 16.05 7.67 1.17
N THR A 56 17.09 6.84 1.24
CA THR A 56 17.51 5.94 0.15
C THR A 56 16.86 4.55 0.31
N TRP A 57 16.86 3.75 -0.75
CA TRP A 57 16.38 2.37 -0.68
C TRP A 57 17.45 1.42 -0.15
N GLY A 58 17.07 0.56 0.80
CA GLY A 58 17.90 -0.55 1.25
C GLY A 58 17.89 -1.73 0.27
N HIS A 59 18.74 -2.73 0.53
CA HIS A 59 18.85 -3.92 -0.31
C HIS A 59 17.56 -4.77 -0.33
N PRO A 60 17.26 -5.47 -1.44
CA PRO A 60 16.09 -6.32 -1.57
C PRO A 60 16.28 -7.56 -0.70
N HIS A 61 15.24 -7.95 0.02
CA HIS A 61 15.27 -9.11 0.89
C HIS A 61 13.91 -9.82 0.90
N VAL A 62 13.91 -11.05 1.41
CA VAL A 62 12.66 -11.79 1.65
C VAL A 62 11.92 -11.15 2.83
N SER A 63 10.61 -10.95 2.69
CA SER A 63 9.78 -10.43 3.76
C SER A 63 9.67 -11.40 4.92
N TYR A 64 10.10 -10.96 6.10
CA TYR A 64 9.82 -11.64 7.37
C TYR A 64 8.72 -10.88 8.10
N LEU A 65 7.64 -11.60 8.44
CA LEU A 65 6.48 -11.03 9.12
C LEU A 65 6.42 -11.49 10.57
N THR A 66 5.94 -10.61 11.44
CA THR A 66 5.70 -10.96 12.84
C THR A 66 4.39 -11.74 12.98
N PHE A 67 4.29 -12.60 14.00
CA PHE A 67 3.03 -13.25 14.35
C PHE A 67 1.90 -12.23 14.60
N TRP A 68 2.22 -11.14 15.31
CA TRP A 68 1.26 -10.10 15.65
C TRP A 68 0.71 -9.37 14.43
N SER A 69 1.56 -9.05 13.44
CA SER A 69 1.08 -8.40 12.23
C SER A 69 0.14 -9.29 11.41
N LEU A 70 0.41 -10.59 11.32
CA LEU A 70 -0.49 -11.55 10.68
C LEU A 70 -1.80 -11.72 11.44
N PHE A 71 -1.73 -11.84 12.77
CA PHE A 71 -2.92 -12.01 13.62
C PHE A 71 -3.83 -10.78 13.59
N GLU A 72 -3.25 -9.57 13.69
CA GLU A 72 -4.01 -8.33 13.59
C GLU A 72 -4.56 -8.11 12.18
N LEU A 73 -3.82 -8.50 11.13
CA LEU A 73 -4.33 -8.46 9.76
C LEU A 73 -5.55 -9.37 9.58
N GLN A 74 -5.49 -10.60 10.08
CA GLN A 74 -6.61 -11.54 10.04
C GLN A 74 -7.84 -10.97 10.76
N LYS A 75 -7.66 -10.39 11.95
CA LYS A 75 -8.74 -9.74 12.71
C LYS A 75 -9.32 -8.54 11.96
N ALA A 76 -8.46 -7.74 11.34
CA ALA A 76 -8.84 -6.56 10.59
C ALA A 76 -9.67 -6.94 9.35
N PHE A 77 -9.29 -8.01 8.63
CA PHE A 77 -10.06 -8.53 7.50
C PHE A 77 -11.43 -9.08 7.90
N ALA A 78 -11.52 -9.79 9.03
CA ALA A 78 -12.78 -10.36 9.50
C ALA A 78 -13.88 -9.31 9.74
N LYS A 79 -13.49 -8.06 9.99
CA LYS A 79 -14.40 -6.92 10.19
C LYS A 79 -14.24 -5.83 9.13
N GLY A 80 -13.34 -6.00 8.17
CA GLY A 80 -12.96 -4.96 7.23
C GLY A 80 -14.05 -4.69 6.20
N THR A 81 -14.01 -3.49 5.63
CA THR A 81 -14.85 -3.11 4.50
C THR A 81 -14.15 -3.49 3.20
N VAL A 82 -14.91 -4.14 2.30
CA VAL A 82 -14.40 -4.63 1.01
C VAL A 82 -15.25 -4.03 -0.11
N LEU A 83 -14.60 -3.32 -1.02
CA LEU A 83 -15.21 -2.76 -2.23
C LEU A 83 -14.55 -3.40 -3.46
N LEU A 84 -15.34 -4.10 -4.28
CA LEU A 84 -14.83 -4.78 -5.47
C LEU A 84 -15.39 -4.13 -6.74
N ASP A 85 -14.56 -4.06 -7.78
CA ASP A 85 -14.90 -3.48 -9.08
C ASP A 85 -15.44 -2.05 -8.96
N LEU A 86 -14.83 -1.26 -8.08
CA LEU A 86 -15.21 0.14 -7.87
C LEU A 86 -14.89 0.95 -9.14
N PRO A 87 -15.86 1.61 -9.79
CA PRO A 87 -15.69 2.28 -11.07
C PRO A 87 -15.13 3.71 -10.91
N GLU A 88 -14.20 3.89 -9.98
CA GLU A 88 -13.58 5.19 -9.67
C GLU A 88 -12.26 5.38 -10.38
N LYS A 89 -11.96 6.64 -10.76
CA LYS A 89 -10.76 7.02 -11.52
C LYS A 89 -9.91 8.09 -10.83
N SER A 90 -10.25 8.45 -9.59
CA SER A 90 -9.47 9.39 -8.79
C SER A 90 -9.38 8.91 -7.35
N LEU A 91 -8.26 9.20 -6.68
CA LEU A 91 -8.10 8.85 -5.26
C LEU A 91 -9.21 9.48 -4.41
N ALA A 92 -9.62 10.71 -4.71
CA ALA A 92 -10.72 11.38 -4.04
C ALA A 92 -12.06 10.61 -4.19
N GLY A 93 -12.38 10.11 -5.38
CA GLY A 93 -13.57 9.30 -5.60
C GLY A 93 -13.53 7.99 -4.81
N VAL A 94 -12.39 7.29 -4.85
CA VAL A 94 -12.18 6.05 -4.09
C VAL A 94 -12.36 6.28 -2.59
N VAL A 95 -11.72 7.33 -2.05
CA VAL A 95 -11.78 7.67 -0.63
C VAL A 95 -13.21 8.01 -0.21
N ASN A 96 -13.95 8.80 -1.00
CA ASN A 96 -15.34 9.12 -0.67
C ASN A 96 -16.21 7.85 -0.57
N HIS A 97 -16.15 6.98 -1.57
CA HIS A 97 -16.88 5.71 -1.56
C HIS A 97 -16.49 4.80 -0.40
N LEU A 98 -15.18 4.72 -0.10
CA LEU A 98 -14.69 3.91 1.01
C LEU A 98 -15.18 4.44 2.36
N LEU A 99 -15.12 5.75 2.59
CA LEU A 99 -15.55 6.36 3.85
C LEU A 99 -17.06 6.25 4.06
N ASP A 100 -17.85 6.39 3.00
CA ASP A 100 -19.30 6.17 3.08
C ASP A 100 -19.61 4.72 3.44
N ARG A 101 -18.86 3.77 2.87
CA ARG A 101 -18.99 2.35 3.21
C ARG A 101 -18.51 2.05 4.63
N PHE A 102 -17.43 2.65 5.11
CA PHE A 102 -16.99 2.54 6.51
C PHE A 102 -18.06 2.99 7.49
N ILE A 103 -18.83 4.04 7.19
CA ILE A 103 -19.95 4.49 8.03
C ILE A 103 -21.07 3.44 8.02
N ILE A 104 -21.44 2.93 6.84
CA ILE A 104 -22.51 1.93 6.69
C ILE A 104 -22.17 0.63 7.43
N ASP A 105 -20.92 0.17 7.32
CA ASP A 105 -20.41 -1.03 7.99
C ASP A 105 -20.09 -0.77 9.48
N GLY A 106 -20.34 0.45 9.97
CA GLY A 106 -20.11 0.87 11.35
C GLY A 106 -18.63 0.91 11.75
N GLN A 107 -17.68 0.88 10.81
CA GLN A 107 -16.24 0.95 11.07
C GLN A 107 -15.85 2.28 11.72
N ILE A 108 -16.44 3.38 11.25
CA ILE A 108 -16.18 4.75 11.73
C ILE A 108 -17.48 5.49 12.06
N ARG A 109 -17.38 6.54 12.88
CA ARG A 109 -18.50 7.45 13.16
C ARG A 109 -18.59 8.51 12.07
N ARG A 110 -19.81 9.04 11.83
CA ARG A 110 -20.05 10.10 10.83
C ARG A 110 -19.19 11.35 11.04
N GLN A 111 -18.91 11.70 12.29
CA GLN A 111 -18.10 12.87 12.66
C GLN A 111 -16.61 12.73 12.29
N ASP A 112 -16.11 11.49 12.14
CA ASP A 112 -14.70 11.23 11.82
C ASP A 112 -14.44 11.26 10.30
N ARG A 113 -15.52 11.22 9.48
CA ARG A 113 -15.47 11.19 8.01
C ARG A 113 -14.63 12.31 7.42
N GLU A 114 -14.88 13.55 7.83
CA GLU A 114 -14.20 14.73 7.25
C GLU A 114 -12.71 14.74 7.60
N LYS A 115 -12.35 14.31 8.82
CA LYS A 115 -10.95 14.21 9.23
C LYS A 115 -10.23 13.15 8.39
N LEU A 116 -10.82 11.97 8.24
CA LEU A 116 -10.25 10.89 7.41
C LEU A 116 -10.15 11.27 5.93
N LEU A 117 -11.16 11.97 5.40
CA LEU A 117 -11.14 12.45 4.01
C LEU A 117 -9.93 13.36 3.79
N ARG A 118 -9.72 14.33 4.68
CA ARG A 118 -8.55 15.22 4.61
C ARG A 118 -7.25 14.45 4.76
N THR A 119 -7.17 13.54 5.73
CA THR A 119 -5.97 12.72 5.97
C THR A 119 -5.61 11.87 4.75
N LEU A 120 -6.56 11.16 4.15
CA LEU A 120 -6.31 10.28 3.00
C LEU A 120 -5.96 11.04 1.71
N LEU A 121 -6.36 12.32 1.62
CA LEU A 121 -6.06 13.21 0.49
C LEU A 121 -4.86 14.14 0.73
N LEU A 122 -4.11 13.94 1.82
CA LEU A 122 -2.81 14.59 2.00
C LEU A 122 -1.86 14.24 0.87
N LYS A 123 -0.80 15.04 0.72
CA LYS A 123 0.26 14.80 -0.27
C LYS A 123 0.88 13.41 -0.09
N HIS A 124 1.13 12.73 -1.20
CA HIS A 124 1.81 11.43 -1.25
C HIS A 124 3.24 11.56 -1.76
N SER A 125 4.21 11.58 -0.87
CA SER A 125 5.63 11.71 -1.20
C SER A 125 6.27 10.34 -1.42
N ARG A 126 7.14 10.25 -2.44
CA ARG A 126 7.96 9.07 -2.76
C ARG A 126 9.37 9.18 -2.23
N ALA A 127 10.03 8.04 -2.02
CA ALA A 127 11.44 7.99 -1.67
C ALA A 127 12.32 8.54 -2.81
N ARG A 128 13.53 8.98 -2.49
CA ARG A 128 14.50 9.38 -3.51
C ARG A 128 15.12 8.11 -4.06
N ASP A 129 14.88 7.82 -5.33
CA ASP A 129 15.77 6.92 -6.04
C ASP A 129 17.14 7.59 -6.14
N ILE A 130 18.20 6.85 -5.88
CA ILE A 130 19.52 7.27 -6.29
C ILE A 130 19.50 7.15 -7.81
N GLU A 131 19.35 8.28 -8.53
CA GLU A 131 19.86 8.37 -9.90
C GLU A 131 21.31 7.88 -9.81
N ALA A 132 21.61 6.76 -10.50
CA ALA A 132 22.91 6.12 -10.50
C ALA A 132 24.02 7.17 -10.55
N LEU A 133 24.56 7.54 -9.39
CA LEU A 133 25.70 8.41 -9.29
C LEU A 133 26.84 7.61 -9.92
N GLY A 134 27.33 8.14 -11.04
CA GLY A 134 28.16 7.43 -11.98
C GLY A 134 29.40 6.79 -11.36
N GLY A 135 29.84 5.72 -12.02
CA GLY A 135 31.24 5.29 -11.99
C GLY A 135 31.67 4.61 -10.71
N GLY A 136 31.17 3.41 -10.47
CA GLY A 136 31.83 2.44 -9.62
C GLY A 136 31.43 1.04 -10.05
N GLU A 137 32.36 0.30 -10.65
CA GLU A 137 32.21 -1.14 -10.91
C GLU A 137 32.09 -1.88 -9.58
N GLY A 138 30.89 -1.86 -9.01
CA GLY A 138 30.46 -2.71 -7.91
C GLY A 138 29.35 -3.57 -8.44
N ILE A 139 29.60 -4.88 -8.54
CA ILE A 139 28.63 -5.87 -8.97
C ILE A 139 27.43 -5.80 -8.00
N THR A 140 26.29 -5.25 -8.43
CA THR A 140 25.03 -5.36 -7.68
C THR A 140 24.45 -6.74 -7.95
N GLU A 141 24.99 -7.77 -7.30
CA GLU A 141 24.37 -9.10 -7.29
C GLU A 141 22.92 -8.98 -6.79
N GLY A 142 21.96 -9.27 -7.67
CA GLY A 142 20.53 -9.36 -7.32
C GLY A 142 19.62 -8.22 -7.80
N TYR A 143 20.17 -7.09 -8.28
CA TYR A 143 19.34 -6.03 -8.86
C TYR A 143 19.17 -6.20 -10.37
N PRO A 144 17.94 -6.29 -10.89
CA PRO A 144 17.74 -6.19 -12.32
C PRO A 144 18.21 -4.80 -12.80
N PRO A 145 18.92 -4.71 -13.94
CA PRO A 145 19.32 -3.45 -14.55
C PRO A 145 18.15 -2.45 -14.60
N PRO A 146 18.39 -1.13 -14.52
CA PRO A 146 17.33 -0.11 -14.53
C PRO A 146 16.30 -0.29 -15.66
N GLY A 147 16.75 -0.70 -16.85
CA GLY A 147 15.86 -0.95 -18.01
C GLY A 147 15.04 -2.24 -17.95
N ILE A 148 15.29 -3.16 -17.00
CA ILE A 148 14.45 -4.34 -16.74
C ILE A 148 13.33 -3.99 -15.76
N LEU A 149 13.64 -3.21 -14.71
CA LEU A 149 12.63 -2.67 -13.79
C LEU A 149 11.58 -1.86 -14.55
N GLU A 150 12.02 -0.97 -15.44
CA GLU A 150 11.12 -0.13 -16.23
C GLU A 150 10.17 -0.95 -17.12
N LYS A 151 10.67 -2.04 -17.73
CA LYS A 151 9.87 -2.95 -18.57
C LYS A 151 8.90 -3.81 -17.77
N ILE A 152 9.29 -4.25 -16.57
CA ILE A 152 8.41 -4.97 -15.65
C ILE A 152 7.26 -4.06 -15.21
N LEU A 153 7.59 -2.82 -14.87
CA LEU A 153 6.62 -1.85 -14.36
C LEU A 153 5.63 -1.37 -15.44
N GLN A 154 6.06 -1.27 -16.71
CA GLN A 154 5.23 -0.86 -17.85
C GLN A 154 3.99 -1.74 -18.11
N ASN A 155 4.02 -3.01 -17.69
CA ASN A 155 2.88 -3.93 -17.83
C ASN A 155 2.32 -4.38 -16.47
N SER A 156 2.67 -3.71 -15.38
CA SER A 156 2.24 -4.09 -14.04
C SER A 156 1.08 -3.24 -13.55
N GLU A 157 0.31 -3.81 -12.63
CA GLU A 157 -0.67 -3.08 -11.84
C GLU A 157 -0.15 -2.98 -10.40
N THR A 158 -0.43 -1.85 -9.75
CA THR A 158 0.04 -1.56 -8.40
C THR A 158 -1.03 -1.86 -7.35
N THR A 159 -0.60 -2.43 -6.23
CA THR A 159 -1.34 -2.38 -4.96
C THR A 159 -0.76 -1.28 -4.09
N LEU A 160 -1.58 -0.31 -3.70
CA LEU A 160 -1.20 0.73 -2.74
C LEU A 160 -1.67 0.35 -1.33
N VAL A 161 -0.76 0.27 -0.38
CA VAL A 161 -1.06 0.03 1.03
C VAL A 161 -0.82 1.32 1.80
N LEU A 162 -1.87 1.88 2.40
CA LEU A 162 -1.84 3.08 3.21
C LEU A 162 -2.03 2.69 4.67
N VAL A 163 -1.01 2.93 5.50
CA VAL A 163 -1.10 2.68 6.94
C VAL A 163 -0.85 3.93 7.76
N GLY A 164 -1.58 4.11 8.85
CA GLY A 164 -1.41 5.32 9.64
C GLY A 164 -2.08 5.28 10.99
N ARG A 165 -1.42 5.92 11.96
CA ARG A 165 -1.97 6.14 13.29
C ARG A 165 -2.81 7.42 13.31
N VAL A 166 -4.03 7.31 13.82
CA VAL A 166 -4.99 8.41 13.99
C VAL A 166 -5.77 8.24 15.30
N ASP A 167 -5.48 9.09 16.28
CA ASP A 167 -5.98 8.92 17.66
C ASP A 167 -7.47 9.24 17.84
N PHE A 168 -8.11 9.83 16.83
CA PHE A 168 -9.54 10.13 16.87
C PHE A 168 -10.44 8.94 16.53
N LEU A 169 -9.86 7.83 16.03
CA LEU A 169 -10.58 6.58 15.81
C LEU A 169 -10.66 5.75 17.09
N GLU A 170 -11.79 5.10 17.34
CA GLU A 170 -11.98 4.25 18.53
C GLU A 170 -11.34 2.86 18.37
N ARG A 171 -11.10 2.43 17.13
CA ARG A 171 -10.57 1.11 16.78
C ARG A 171 -9.86 1.13 15.43
N PRO A 172 -8.97 0.17 15.16
CA PRO A 172 -8.42 -0.04 13.83
C PRO A 172 -9.53 -0.33 12.81
N VAL A 173 -9.38 0.22 11.61
CA VAL A 173 -10.26 0.00 10.45
C VAL A 173 -9.43 -0.49 9.28
N LEU A 174 -10.01 -1.42 8.52
CA LEU A 174 -9.44 -1.95 7.29
C LEU A 174 -10.42 -1.71 6.14
N GLY A 175 -9.92 -1.04 5.10
CA GLY A 175 -10.59 -0.92 3.82
C GLY A 175 -9.78 -1.62 2.74
N PHE A 176 -10.39 -2.54 2.01
CA PHE A 176 -9.84 -3.10 0.79
C PHE A 176 -10.66 -2.66 -0.40
N VAL A 177 -10.00 -2.15 -1.44
CA VAL A 177 -10.62 -1.70 -2.68
C VAL A 177 -9.95 -2.39 -3.87
N ARG A 178 -10.74 -3.02 -4.74
CA ARG A 178 -10.36 -3.37 -6.11
C ARG A 178 -11.06 -2.41 -7.07
N LEU A 179 -10.29 -1.70 -7.88
CA LEU A 179 -10.83 -0.84 -8.93
C LEU A 179 -11.26 -1.65 -10.15
N LYS A 180 -12.35 -1.21 -10.79
CA LYS A 180 -12.84 -1.81 -12.03
C LYS A 180 -11.85 -1.63 -13.19
N ASP A 181 -11.23 -0.46 -13.26
CA ASP A 181 -10.16 -0.11 -14.19
C ASP A 181 -8.98 0.47 -13.40
N PRO A 182 -7.72 0.24 -13.78
CA PRO A 182 -6.57 0.79 -13.08
C PRO A 182 -6.57 2.33 -13.14
N MET A 183 -6.11 2.95 -12.06
CA MET A 183 -6.09 4.40 -11.88
C MET A 183 -4.66 4.90 -11.67
N GLN A 184 -4.26 5.97 -12.35
CA GLN A 184 -3.00 6.65 -12.05
C GLN A 184 -3.15 7.53 -10.80
N LEU A 185 -2.22 7.42 -9.86
CA LEU A 185 -2.07 8.39 -8.77
C LEU A 185 -1.50 9.70 -9.35
N GLU A 186 -2.20 10.81 -9.11
CA GLU A 186 -1.93 12.19 -9.53
C GLU A 186 -0.64 12.46 -10.38
N PRO A 187 -0.77 12.95 -11.64
CA PRO A 187 0.35 13.20 -12.55
C PRO A 187 1.37 14.24 -12.07
N LYS A 188 0.99 15.12 -11.13
CA LYS A 188 1.84 16.22 -10.64
C LYS A 188 3.04 15.76 -9.79
N GLN A 189 3.17 14.46 -9.57
CA GLN A 189 4.23 13.84 -8.78
C GLN A 189 5.24 13.07 -9.64
N GLU A 190 5.11 13.14 -10.97
CA GLU A 190 6.14 12.72 -11.92
C GLU A 190 7.38 13.59 -11.77
N LYS A 191 8.24 13.24 -10.81
CA LYS A 191 9.66 13.55 -10.92
C LYS A 191 10.26 12.61 -11.96
N LEU A 192 11.05 13.22 -12.83
CA LEU A 192 11.82 12.61 -13.92
C LEU A 192 12.41 11.24 -13.52
N GLY A 193 12.05 10.17 -14.24
CA GLY A 193 12.76 8.88 -14.19
C GLY A 193 12.03 7.67 -13.58
N GLN A 194 10.80 7.80 -13.06
CA GLN A 194 10.02 6.65 -12.57
C GLN A 194 8.75 6.43 -13.40
N PRO A 195 8.47 5.21 -13.90
CA PRO A 195 7.23 4.93 -14.60
C PRO A 195 6.02 5.02 -13.64
N ALA A 196 4.98 5.75 -14.03
CA ALA A 196 3.73 5.81 -13.29
C ALA A 196 2.96 4.48 -13.47
N VAL A 197 3.10 3.57 -12.51
CA VAL A 197 2.39 2.29 -12.54
C VAL A 197 0.96 2.50 -12.02
N PRO A 198 -0.07 2.11 -12.79
CA PRO A 198 -1.44 2.37 -12.40
C PRO A 198 -1.86 1.48 -11.22
N VAL A 199 -2.56 2.08 -10.26
CA VAL A 199 -3.10 1.40 -9.08
C VAL A 199 -4.35 0.63 -9.47
N ARG A 200 -4.38 -0.66 -9.14
CA ARG A 200 -5.57 -1.51 -9.23
C ARG A 200 -6.21 -1.76 -7.87
N PHE A 201 -5.38 -1.89 -6.83
CA PHE A 201 -5.81 -2.29 -5.51
C PHE A 201 -5.37 -1.27 -4.46
N LEU A 202 -6.21 -1.05 -3.46
CA LEU A 202 -5.90 -0.19 -2.32
C LEU A 202 -6.21 -0.90 -1.01
N PHE A 203 -5.28 -0.81 -0.08
CA PHE A 203 -5.46 -1.13 1.33
C PHE A 203 -5.40 0.17 2.14
N VAL A 204 -6.36 0.36 3.03
CA VAL A 204 -6.36 1.46 4.00
C VAL A 204 -6.46 0.87 5.39
N LEU A 205 -5.41 0.98 6.17
CA LEU A 205 -5.29 0.47 7.54
C LEU A 205 -5.02 1.65 8.48
N LEU A 206 -6.06 2.13 9.12
CA LEU A 206 -5.99 3.31 10.00
C LEU A 206 -6.49 2.97 11.40
N GLY A 207 -5.96 3.61 12.43
CA GLY A 207 -6.54 3.50 13.77
C GLY A 207 -5.70 4.13 14.87
N PRO A 208 -6.18 4.08 16.11
CA PRO A 208 -5.50 4.69 17.24
C PRO A 208 -4.28 3.88 17.66
N GLU A 209 -3.47 4.46 18.54
CA GLU A 209 -2.49 3.68 19.28
C GLU A 209 -3.19 2.58 20.11
N ALA A 210 -2.67 1.36 20.01
CA ALA A 210 -3.15 0.22 20.77
C ALA A 210 -1.98 -0.69 21.16
N PRO A 211 -2.06 -1.41 22.30
CA PRO A 211 -1.05 -2.38 22.69
C PRO A 211 -0.83 -3.42 21.58
N ASN A 212 0.43 -3.71 21.27
CA ASN A 212 0.84 -4.67 20.23
C ASN A 212 0.40 -4.29 18.81
N MET A 213 -0.04 -3.05 18.58
CA MET A 213 -0.39 -2.56 17.24
C MET A 213 0.77 -1.79 16.63
N ASP A 214 1.44 -2.43 15.69
CA ASP A 214 2.44 -1.83 14.82
C ASP A 214 1.85 -1.74 13.40
N TYR A 215 1.47 -0.52 13.00
CA TYR A 215 0.83 -0.27 11.71
C TYR A 215 1.77 -0.48 10.53
N THR A 216 3.08 -0.24 10.72
CA THR A 216 4.12 -0.55 9.73
C THR A 216 4.15 -2.04 9.47
N GLN A 217 4.24 -2.85 10.53
CA GLN A 217 4.28 -4.32 10.40
C GLN A 217 2.96 -4.88 9.87
N LEU A 218 1.83 -4.30 10.24
CA LEU A 218 0.51 -4.63 9.70
C LEU A 218 0.43 -4.33 8.20
N GLY A 219 0.95 -3.18 7.77
CA GLY A 219 1.07 -2.79 6.37
C GLY A 219 1.98 -3.71 5.58
N ARG A 220 3.16 -4.06 6.12
CA ARG A 220 4.08 -5.04 5.52
C ARG A 220 3.41 -6.41 5.36
N ALA A 221 2.62 -6.85 6.34
CA ALA A 221 1.88 -8.12 6.24
C ALA A 221 0.84 -8.08 5.10
N ALA A 222 0.08 -6.99 5.00
CA ALA A 222 -0.85 -6.80 3.88
C ALA A 222 -0.10 -6.74 2.54
N ALA A 223 0.99 -6.00 2.45
CA ALA A 223 1.77 -5.87 1.23
C ALA A 223 2.40 -7.20 0.78
N THR A 224 2.96 -7.96 1.73
CA THR A 224 3.54 -9.28 1.46
C THR A 224 2.49 -10.25 0.92
N LEU A 225 1.30 -10.29 1.53
CA LEU A 225 0.16 -11.09 1.05
C LEU A 225 -0.20 -10.78 -0.41
N MET A 226 -0.07 -9.50 -0.82
CA MET A 226 -0.37 -9.05 -2.17
C MET A 226 0.78 -9.27 -3.16
N SER A 227 2.01 -9.40 -2.66
CA SER A 227 3.20 -9.65 -3.45
C SER A 227 3.40 -11.14 -3.78
N GLU A 228 2.84 -12.04 -2.95
CA GLU A 228 2.96 -13.47 -3.16
C GLU A 228 2.15 -13.93 -4.37
N ARG A 229 2.84 -14.62 -5.29
CA ARG A 229 2.16 -15.36 -6.34
C ARG A 229 1.61 -16.64 -5.73
N VAL A 230 0.30 -16.76 -5.59
CA VAL A 230 -0.31 -18.06 -5.30
C VAL A 230 -0.22 -18.90 -6.58
N SER A 231 0.93 -19.53 -6.80
CA SER A 231 1.08 -20.55 -7.83
C SER A 231 0.38 -21.82 -7.36
N ARG A 232 -0.75 -22.17 -7.97
CA ARG A 232 -1.21 -23.57 -7.90
C ARG A 232 -0.29 -24.41 -8.76
N GLY A 233 0.37 -25.38 -8.12
CA GLY A 233 0.82 -26.59 -8.80
C GLY A 233 -0.40 -27.29 -9.39
N GLY A 234 -0.34 -27.56 -10.69
CA GLY A 234 -1.13 -28.60 -11.34
C GLY A 234 -0.39 -29.92 -11.26
#